data_AF-A0A8T6BZJ1-F1
#
_entry.id   AF-A0A8T6BZJ1-F1
#
_cell.length_a   1.000
_cell.length_b   1.000
_cell.length_c   1.000
_cell.angle_alpha   90.00
_cell.angle_beta   90.00
_cell.angle_gamma   90.00
#
_symmetry.space_group_name_H-M   'P 1'
#
loop_
_entity.id
_entity.type
_entity.pdbx_description
1 polymer ?
#
loop_
_entity_poly.entity_id
_entity_poly.type
_entity_poly.pdbx_seq_one_letter_code
_entity_poly.pdbx_strand_id
1 'polypeptide(L)'
;MTTTESTSARVRASLDHPIIDGDSHIVEFMPTFFDYLKDVGGSDIVKRYRDSSVSRRWAAMSWDERRAERTTVPPWWALPTENTLDRSTAMLPSLLHERMDEVGMDFVVLYPTIGLGFPHMQDDEVRQAVCRAFNNFTAEQYGEWSDRMTVAAV
;
A
#
# COMPACT_ATOMS: atom_id res chain seq x y z
N MET A 1 -24.41 17.79 3.58
CA MET A 1 -25.00 16.45 3.72
C MET A 1 -24.77 16.01 5.14
N THR A 2 -25.82 15.70 5.91
CA THR A 2 -25.69 15.11 7.25
C THR A 2 -25.24 13.67 7.08
N THR A 3 -23.96 13.40 7.24
CA THR A 3 -23.41 12.04 7.30
C THR A 3 -23.92 11.38 8.57
N THR A 4 -24.67 10.29 8.42
CA THR A 4 -25.00 9.42 9.54
C THR A 4 -23.69 8.94 10.16
N GLU A 5 -23.51 9.16 11.45
CA GLU A 5 -22.29 8.76 12.18
C GLU A 5 -22.09 7.24 12.07
N SER A 6 -20.88 6.82 11.70
CA SER A 6 -20.57 5.39 11.52
C SER A 6 -20.61 4.65 12.86
N THR A 7 -20.81 3.33 12.82
CA THR A 7 -20.71 2.49 14.03
C THR A 7 -19.34 2.63 14.68
N SER A 8 -18.27 2.71 13.88
CA SER A 8 -16.90 2.86 14.39
C SER A 8 -16.67 4.19 15.09
N ALA A 9 -17.18 5.30 14.52
CA ALA A 9 -17.13 6.62 15.13
C ALA A 9 -17.83 6.64 16.49
N ARG A 10 -19.01 6.01 16.60
CA ARG A 10 -19.74 5.87 17.86
C ARG A 10 -18.97 5.06 18.91
N VAL A 11 -18.31 3.97 18.50
CA VAL A 11 -17.45 3.19 19.40
C VAL A 11 -16.29 4.06 19.87
N ARG A 12 -15.60 4.74 18.96
CA ARG A 12 -14.49 5.63 19.28
C ARG A 12 -14.90 6.73 20.27
N ALA A 13 -16.07 7.35 20.08
CA ALA A 13 -16.61 8.38 20.97
C ALA A 13 -16.93 7.89 22.39
N SER A 14 -17.10 6.57 22.58
CA SER A 14 -17.36 5.96 23.90
C SER A 14 -16.10 5.62 24.70
N LEU A 15 -14.91 5.85 24.15
CA LEU A 15 -13.63 5.48 24.76
C LEU A 15 -12.87 6.72 25.23
N ASP A 16 -12.29 6.62 26.43
CA ASP A 16 -11.47 7.67 27.06
C ASP A 16 -9.98 7.58 26.68
N HIS A 17 -9.63 6.72 25.72
CA HIS A 17 -8.26 6.51 25.23
C HIS A 17 -8.24 6.48 23.69
N PRO A 18 -7.09 6.78 23.07
CA PRO A 18 -6.95 6.67 21.62
C PRO A 18 -7.01 5.21 21.15
N ILE A 19 -7.39 5.02 19.90
CA ILE A 19 -7.29 3.77 19.14
C ILE A 19 -6.19 3.95 18.09
N ILE A 20 -5.22 3.06 18.14
CA ILE A 20 -4.11 3.01 17.19
C ILE A 20 -4.26 1.74 16.36
N ASP A 21 -4.33 1.89 15.04
CA ASP A 21 -4.16 0.76 14.13
C ASP A 21 -2.66 0.47 13.96
N GLY A 22 -2.24 -0.69 14.43
CA GLY A 22 -0.85 -1.13 14.37
C GLY A 22 -0.46 -1.84 13.08
N ASP A 23 -1.41 -2.12 12.18
CA ASP A 23 -1.19 -2.92 10.97
C ASP A 23 -2.14 -2.52 9.83
N SER A 24 -2.15 -1.22 9.51
CA SER A 24 -2.82 -0.73 8.30
C SER A 24 -1.94 -0.96 7.07
N HIS A 25 -2.53 -0.98 5.89
CA HIS A 25 -1.80 -1.07 4.63
C HIS A 25 -2.14 0.05 3.66
N ILE A 26 -1.16 0.43 2.84
CA ILE A 26 -1.35 1.29 1.68
C ILE A 26 -1.49 0.46 0.42
N VAL A 27 -2.34 0.90 -0.50
CA VAL A 27 -2.34 0.42 -1.89
C VAL A 27 -1.56 1.43 -2.71
N GLU A 28 -0.34 1.07 -3.12
CA GLU A 28 0.56 2.00 -3.78
C GLU A 28 0.00 2.44 -5.15
N PHE A 29 -0.04 3.75 -5.40
CA PHE A 29 -0.32 4.26 -6.73
C PHE A 29 0.91 4.08 -7.64
N MET A 30 0.97 2.91 -8.27
CA MET A 30 2.12 2.44 -9.04
C MET A 30 2.65 3.42 -10.10
N PRO A 31 1.83 4.18 -10.86
CA PRO A 31 2.35 5.16 -11.81
C PRO A 31 3.31 6.16 -11.16
N THR A 32 2.89 6.78 -10.05
CA THR A 32 3.74 7.72 -9.32
C THR A 32 4.95 7.02 -8.71
N PHE A 33 4.79 5.85 -8.08
CA PHE A 33 5.93 5.10 -7.56
C PHE A 33 7.01 4.82 -8.63
N PHE A 34 6.61 4.57 -9.88
CA PHE A 34 7.57 4.37 -10.97
C PHE A 34 8.37 5.62 -11.33
N ASP A 35 7.82 6.82 -11.12
CA ASP A 35 8.57 8.06 -11.31
C ASP A 35 9.68 8.15 -10.25
N TYR A 36 9.38 7.88 -8.98
CA TYR A 36 10.38 7.82 -7.91
C TYR A 36 11.44 6.74 -8.16
N LEU A 37 11.02 5.56 -8.64
CA LEU A 37 11.97 4.49 -8.98
C LEU A 37 12.88 4.88 -10.14
N LYS A 38 12.35 5.60 -11.13
CA LYS A 38 13.12 6.14 -12.25
C LYS A 38 14.12 7.19 -11.78
N ASP A 39 13.74 8.05 -10.85
CA ASP A 39 14.63 9.08 -10.29
C ASP A 39 15.77 8.45 -9.48
N VAL A 40 15.50 7.35 -8.77
CA VAL A 40 16.50 6.63 -7.98
C VAL A 40 17.42 5.75 -8.82
N GLY A 41 16.87 4.95 -9.74
CA GLY A 41 17.58 3.86 -10.43
C GLY A 41 17.59 3.95 -11.95
N GLY A 42 16.95 4.96 -12.55
CA GLY A 42 16.82 5.09 -13.99
C GLY A 42 15.83 4.11 -14.63
N SER A 43 15.61 4.28 -15.94
CA SER A 43 14.63 3.50 -16.70
C SER A 43 14.92 2.00 -16.75
N ASP A 44 16.20 1.61 -16.70
CA ASP A 44 16.60 0.20 -16.75
C ASP A 44 16.20 -0.57 -15.48
N ILE A 45 16.31 0.07 -14.31
CA ILE A 45 15.82 -0.49 -13.05
C ILE A 45 14.31 -0.61 -13.05
N VAL A 46 13.59 0.40 -13.55
CA VAL A 46 12.12 0.33 -13.70
C VAL A 46 11.72 -0.87 -14.57
N LYS A 47 12.42 -1.08 -15.69
CA LYS A 47 12.18 -2.23 -16.57
C LYS A 47 12.43 -3.56 -15.84
N ARG A 48 13.59 -3.72 -15.19
CA ARG A 48 13.94 -4.95 -14.44
C ARG A 48 12.93 -5.27 -13.34
N TYR A 49 12.50 -4.26 -12.58
CA TYR A 49 11.48 -4.44 -11.56
C TYR A 49 10.14 -4.89 -12.17
N ARG A 50 9.67 -4.27 -13.27
CA ARG A 50 8.44 -4.70 -13.96
C ARG A 50 8.52 -6.13 -14.48
N ASP A 51 9.68 -6.52 -14.97
CA ASP A 51 9.94 -7.87 -15.47
C ASP A 51 9.97 -8.91 -14.32
N SER A 52 10.27 -8.50 -13.08
CA SER A 52 10.22 -9.35 -11.88
C SER A 52 8.82 -9.55 -11.26
N SER A 53 7.76 -8.98 -11.84
CA SER A 53 6.41 -9.02 -11.26
C SER A 53 5.85 -10.45 -11.13
N VAL A 54 5.73 -10.92 -9.87
CA VAL A 54 5.13 -12.22 -9.54
C VAL A 54 3.68 -12.29 -10.00
N SER A 55 2.91 -11.21 -9.84
CA SER A 55 1.50 -11.17 -10.26
C SER A 55 1.35 -11.32 -11.77
N ARG A 56 2.23 -10.66 -12.55
CA ARG A 56 2.23 -10.79 -14.01
C ARG A 56 2.61 -12.21 -14.44
N ARG A 57 3.61 -12.81 -13.79
CA ARG A 57 3.98 -14.21 -14.05
C ARG A 57 2.81 -15.15 -13.77
N TRP A 58 2.20 -15.06 -12.59
CA TRP A 58 1.08 -15.93 -12.20
C TRP A 58 -0.12 -15.80 -13.15
N ALA A 59 -0.44 -14.57 -13.57
CA ALA A 59 -1.52 -14.30 -14.52
C ALA A 59 -1.28 -14.93 -15.90
N ALA A 60 -0.02 -15.05 -16.34
CA ALA A 60 0.35 -15.64 -17.62
C ALA A 60 0.39 -17.18 -17.60
N MET A 61 0.40 -17.82 -16.43
CA MET A 61 0.43 -19.28 -16.29
C MET A 61 -0.92 -19.92 -16.63
N SER A 62 -0.88 -21.07 -17.28
CA SER A 62 -2.00 -22.00 -17.45
C SER A 62 -2.39 -22.68 -16.12
N TRP A 63 -3.56 -23.32 -16.11
CA TRP A 63 -4.01 -24.09 -14.94
C TRP A 63 -3.10 -25.28 -14.62
N ASP A 64 -2.52 -25.93 -15.63
CA ASP A 64 -1.61 -27.06 -15.43
C ASP A 64 -0.27 -26.60 -14.84
N GLU A 65 0.30 -25.50 -15.34
CA GLU A 65 1.52 -24.91 -14.78
C GLU A 65 1.31 -24.48 -13.32
N ARG A 66 0.18 -23.83 -13.01
CA ARG A 66 -0.16 -23.44 -11.63
C ARG A 66 -0.25 -24.66 -10.70
N ARG A 67 -0.84 -25.76 -11.17
CA ARG A 67 -0.93 -27.02 -10.41
C ARG A 67 0.43 -27.68 -10.22
N ALA A 68 1.25 -27.70 -11.26
CA ALA A 68 2.56 -28.34 -11.25
C ALA A 68 3.56 -27.60 -10.36
N GLU A 69 3.65 -26.28 -10.50
CA GLU A 69 4.57 -25.43 -9.74
C GLU A 69 4.06 -25.08 -8.33
N ARG A 70 2.76 -25.31 -8.06
CA ARG A 70 2.09 -24.92 -6.80
C ARG A 70 2.28 -23.43 -6.47
N THR A 71 2.22 -22.59 -7.49
CA THR A 71 2.47 -21.14 -7.35
C THR A 71 1.40 -20.46 -6.51
N THR A 72 1.81 -19.72 -5.49
CA THR A 72 0.92 -18.91 -4.66
C THR A 72 0.15 -17.90 -5.50
N VAL A 73 -1.16 -17.81 -5.25
CA VAL A 73 -2.01 -16.80 -5.88
C VAL A 73 -1.67 -15.43 -5.30
N PRO A 74 -1.32 -14.42 -6.12
CA PRO A 74 -1.12 -13.07 -5.65
C PRO A 74 -2.39 -12.52 -4.97
N PRO A 75 -2.27 -11.62 -3.97
CA PRO A 75 -3.41 -11.04 -3.30
C PRO A 75 -4.28 -10.25 -4.29
N TRP A 76 -5.54 -10.68 -4.47
CA TRP A 76 -6.53 -10.02 -5.32
C TRP A 76 -7.59 -9.27 -4.52
N TRP A 77 -7.73 -9.60 -3.23
CA TRP A 77 -8.73 -9.04 -2.31
C TRP A 77 -8.41 -7.60 -1.88
N ALA A 78 -7.14 -7.17 -1.97
CA ALA A 78 -6.70 -5.82 -1.60
C ALA A 78 -7.15 -4.72 -2.59
N LEU A 79 -7.86 -5.07 -3.67
CA LEU A 79 -8.30 -4.15 -4.72
C LEU A 79 -9.82 -4.22 -4.95
N PRO A 80 -10.65 -3.85 -3.96
CA PRO A 80 -12.11 -3.89 -4.12
C PRO A 80 -12.56 -2.98 -5.26
N THR A 81 -13.43 -3.48 -6.13
CA THR A 81 -13.92 -2.75 -7.31
C THR A 81 -15.36 -2.25 -7.18
N GLU A 82 -16.12 -2.78 -6.21
CA GLU A 82 -17.48 -2.31 -5.92
C GLU A 82 -17.45 -1.10 -4.99
N ASN A 83 -16.76 -1.20 -3.85
CA ASN A 83 -16.54 -0.06 -2.95
C ASN A 83 -15.26 0.69 -3.32
N THR A 84 -15.38 1.58 -4.31
CA THR A 84 -14.27 2.39 -4.81
C THR A 84 -13.83 3.48 -3.82
N LEU A 85 -14.69 3.89 -2.90
CA LEU A 85 -14.34 4.84 -1.84
C LEU A 85 -13.30 4.23 -0.89
N ASP A 86 -13.53 3.01 -0.40
CA ASP A 86 -12.58 2.32 0.48
C ASP A 86 -11.26 2.03 -0.23
N ARG A 87 -11.32 1.62 -1.50
CA ARG A 87 -10.11 1.49 -2.32
C ARG A 87 -9.34 2.80 -2.41
N SER A 88 -10.02 3.91 -2.71
CA SER A 88 -9.39 5.22 -2.83
C SER A 88 -8.82 5.68 -1.49
N THR A 89 -9.47 5.33 -0.39
CA THR A 89 -9.02 5.63 0.97
C THR A 89 -7.70 4.93 1.30
N ALA A 90 -7.54 3.67 0.89
CA ALA A 90 -6.26 2.97 1.05
C ALA A 90 -5.13 3.49 0.12
N MET A 91 -5.46 4.28 -0.90
CA MET A 91 -4.50 4.80 -1.88
C MET A 91 -4.11 6.27 -1.65
N LEU A 92 -5.05 7.09 -1.16
CA LEU A 92 -4.92 8.54 -1.09
C LEU A 92 -4.77 8.98 0.37
N PRO A 93 -3.60 9.48 0.80
CA PRO A 93 -3.35 9.78 2.20
C PRO A 93 -4.27 10.88 2.75
N SER A 94 -4.57 11.91 1.94
CA SER A 94 -5.49 12.98 2.34
C SER A 94 -6.91 12.47 2.59
N LEU A 95 -7.38 11.50 1.80
CA LEU A 95 -8.70 10.91 1.96
C LEU A 95 -8.75 9.98 3.18
N LEU A 96 -7.69 9.20 3.43
CA LEU A 96 -7.58 8.43 4.66
C LEU A 96 -7.62 9.34 5.87
N HIS A 97 -6.82 10.42 5.88
CA HIS A 97 -6.81 11.40 6.97
C HIS A 97 -8.20 12.00 7.23
N GLU A 98 -8.90 12.45 6.18
CA GLU A 98 -10.28 12.96 6.28
C GLU A 98 -11.25 11.92 6.87
N ARG A 99 -11.08 10.64 6.50
CA ARG A 99 -11.95 9.55 6.94
C ARG A 99 -11.54 8.93 8.27
N MET A 100 -10.44 9.34 8.91
CA MET A 100 -9.97 8.73 10.16
C MET A 100 -11.04 8.74 11.27
N ASP A 101 -11.83 9.80 11.35
CA ASP A 101 -12.93 9.91 12.33
C ASP A 101 -14.10 8.97 11.99
N GLU A 102 -14.41 8.80 10.69
CA GLU A 102 -15.40 7.84 10.22
C GLU A 102 -14.95 6.39 10.49
N VAL A 103 -13.67 6.10 10.27
CA VAL A 103 -13.07 4.77 10.53
C VAL A 103 -12.92 4.52 12.03
N GLY A 104 -12.85 5.58 12.85
CA GLY A 104 -12.75 5.51 14.30
C GLY A 104 -11.33 5.29 14.81
N MET A 105 -10.31 5.75 14.07
CA MET A 105 -8.90 5.60 14.43
C MET A 105 -8.28 6.96 14.77
N ASP A 106 -7.45 7.03 15.80
CA ASP A 106 -6.70 8.26 16.11
C ASP A 106 -5.36 8.30 15.39
N PHE A 107 -4.71 7.15 15.26
CA PHE A 107 -3.41 7.02 14.62
C PHE A 107 -3.29 5.69 13.87
N VAL A 108 -2.63 5.69 12.71
CA VAL A 108 -2.41 4.47 11.89
C VAL A 108 -0.93 4.27 11.55
N VAL A 109 -0.46 3.05 11.71
CA VAL A 109 0.84 2.59 11.20
C VAL A 109 0.59 1.88 9.86
N LEU A 110 1.18 2.41 8.81
CA LEU A 110 0.94 2.01 7.43
C LEU A 110 2.11 1.17 6.91
N TYR A 111 1.84 -0.07 6.54
CA TYR A 111 2.76 -0.94 5.84
C TYR A 111 2.50 -0.91 4.32
N PRO A 112 3.53 -1.14 3.48
CA PRO A 112 3.32 -1.37 2.07
C PRO A 112 2.39 -2.57 1.80
N THR A 113 1.81 -2.63 0.61
CA THR A 113 1.19 -3.87 0.11
C THR A 113 2.14 -4.54 -0.88
N ILE A 114 2.51 -3.84 -1.96
CA ILE A 114 3.45 -4.36 -2.94
C ILE A 114 4.89 -4.29 -2.39
N GLY A 115 5.20 -3.23 -1.62
CA GLY A 115 6.52 -3.03 -1.03
C GLY A 115 6.95 -4.08 -0.01
N LEU A 116 6.04 -4.92 0.51
CA LEU A 116 6.39 -6.08 1.36
C LEU A 116 7.36 -7.04 0.65
N GLY A 117 7.27 -7.12 -0.68
CA GLY A 117 8.16 -7.95 -1.49
C GLY A 117 9.54 -7.34 -1.71
N PHE A 118 9.73 -6.03 -1.50
CA PHE A 118 10.97 -5.34 -1.89
C PHE A 118 12.20 -5.90 -1.18
N PRO A 119 12.23 -6.07 0.15
CA PRO A 119 13.40 -6.61 0.84
C PRO A 119 13.77 -8.04 0.42
N HIS A 120 12.85 -8.77 -0.21
CA HIS A 120 13.01 -10.17 -0.61
C HIS A 120 13.50 -10.33 -2.07
N MET A 121 13.61 -9.23 -2.82
CA MET A 121 14.11 -9.26 -4.20
C MET A 121 15.57 -9.71 -4.25
N GLN A 122 15.88 -10.71 -5.06
CA GLN A 122 17.23 -11.30 -5.13
C GLN A 122 18.26 -10.38 -5.82
N ASP A 123 17.79 -9.54 -6.73
CA ASP A 123 18.60 -8.57 -7.45
C ASP A 123 18.90 -7.37 -6.54
N ASP A 124 20.14 -7.29 -6.03
CA ASP A 124 20.56 -6.28 -5.05
C ASP A 124 20.34 -4.84 -5.52
N GLU A 125 20.64 -4.57 -6.78
CA GLU A 125 20.52 -3.22 -7.36
C GLU A 125 19.05 -2.81 -7.45
N VAL A 126 18.19 -3.71 -7.94
CA VAL A 126 16.75 -3.47 -7.99
C VAL A 126 16.19 -3.35 -6.59
N ARG A 127 16.53 -4.27 -5.67
CA ARG A 127 16.08 -4.28 -4.27
C ARG A 127 16.35 -2.94 -3.58
N GLN A 128 17.60 -2.47 -3.61
CA GLN A 128 17.99 -1.22 -2.96
C GLN A 128 17.28 -0.02 -3.58
N ALA A 129 17.14 0.00 -4.91
CA ALA A 129 16.45 1.08 -5.61
C ALA A 129 14.96 1.12 -5.25
N VAL A 130 14.26 -0.03 -5.20
CA VAL A 130 12.82 -0.06 -4.87
C VAL A 130 12.56 0.33 -3.42
N CYS A 131 13.38 -0.10 -2.45
CA CYS A 131 13.26 0.32 -1.06
C CYS A 131 13.47 1.83 -0.91
N ARG A 132 14.54 2.38 -1.52
CA ARG A 132 14.81 3.82 -1.47
C ARG A 132 13.71 4.63 -2.16
N ALA A 133 13.26 4.21 -3.34
CA ALA A 133 12.18 4.86 -4.06
C ALA A 133 10.88 4.85 -3.26
N PHE A 134 10.57 3.74 -2.61
CA PHE A 134 9.39 3.61 -1.75
C PHE A 134 9.45 4.57 -0.57
N ASN A 135 10.57 4.60 0.15
CA ASN A 135 10.74 5.48 1.31
C ASN A 135 10.68 6.96 0.91
N ASN A 136 11.22 7.34 -0.25
CA ASN A 136 11.08 8.70 -0.78
C ASN A 136 9.61 9.02 -1.15
N PHE A 137 8.96 8.11 -1.87
CA PHE A 137 7.55 8.22 -2.26
C PHE A 137 6.66 8.40 -1.03
N THR A 138 6.81 7.58 0.00
CA THR A 138 5.95 7.64 1.18
C THR A 138 6.27 8.84 2.05
N ALA A 139 7.54 9.20 2.22
CA ALA A 139 7.92 10.42 2.94
C ALA A 139 7.31 11.67 2.33
N GLU A 140 7.32 11.79 0.99
CA GLU A 140 6.77 12.96 0.29
C GLU A 140 5.24 12.95 0.28
N GLN A 141 4.60 11.81 -0.03
CA GLN A 141 3.14 11.75 -0.19
C GLN A 141 2.39 11.74 1.16
N TYR A 142 2.99 11.19 2.22
CA TYR A 142 2.32 11.02 3.52
C TYR A 142 2.79 12.01 4.58
N GLY A 143 3.90 12.74 4.35
CA GLY A 143 4.51 13.61 5.35
C GLY A 143 3.59 14.70 5.91
N GLU A 144 2.70 15.26 5.07
CA GLU A 144 1.70 16.26 5.47
C GLU A 144 0.74 15.76 6.56
N TRP A 145 0.51 14.44 6.61
CA TRP A 145 -0.50 13.79 7.48
C TRP A 145 0.13 13.06 8.68
N SER A 146 1.35 13.45 9.05
CA SER A 146 2.16 12.81 10.10
C SER A 146 1.63 13.01 11.52
N ASP A 147 0.61 13.85 11.69
CA ASP A 147 -0.12 14.02 12.95
C ASP A 147 -0.94 12.79 13.33
N ARG A 148 -1.40 12.01 12.34
CA ARG A 148 -2.27 10.83 12.55
C ARG A 148 -1.78 9.57 11.82
N MET A 149 -0.72 9.66 11.04
CA MET A 149 -0.30 8.58 10.16
C MET A 149 1.22 8.45 10.15
N THR A 150 1.75 7.24 10.13
CA THR A 150 3.15 6.99 9.83
C THR A 150 3.29 5.81 8.91
N VAL A 151 4.24 5.90 7.96
CA VAL A 151 4.54 4.78 7.07
C VAL A 151 5.79 4.06 7.55
N ALA A 152 5.75 2.74 7.61
CA ALA A 152 6.89 1.91 7.90
C ALA A 152 7.86 1.92 6.70
N ALA A 153 9.08 2.39 6.93
CA ALA A 153 10.15 2.34 5.93
C ALA A 153 10.57 0.89 5.66
N VAL A 154 10.98 0.62 4.42
CA VAL A 154 11.47 -0.70 3.95
C VAL A 154 12.89 -0.69 3.43
#